data_AF-A0A147EZZ7-F1
#
_entry.id   AF-A0A147EZZ7-F1
#
_cell.length_a   1.000
_cell.length_b   1.000
_cell.length_c   1.000
_cell.angle_alpha   90.00
_cell.angle_beta   90.00
_cell.angle_gamma   90.00
#
_symmetry.space_group_name_H-M   'P 1'
#
loop_
_entity.id
_entity.type
_entity.pdbx_description
1 polymer ?
#
loop_
_entity_poly.entity_id
_entity_poly.type
_entity_poly.pdbx_seq_one_letter_code
_entity_poly.pdbx_strand_id
1 'polypeptide(L)'
;MKHPLTVLALTAGMLILCGCAAAAPTYEEVRAEADEVLQEVADLVPEPKEVIPTEGIEPYSCKDELIFGKGKGKFYTGQWAVFVDESFDIPSFIAQVPDALGAGWSEQTLGVPVSFAQVYLVRDFPRMTLTVRELTIEGRKAIDLLAISRCGTIPETPAP
;
A
#
# COMPACT_ATOMS: atom_id res chain seq x y z
N MET A 1 -47.37 5.76 -59.47
CA MET A 1 -48.00 7.07 -59.16
C MET A 1 -47.95 7.29 -57.66
N LYS A 2 -47.32 8.40 -57.24
CA LYS A 2 -47.47 9.16 -55.98
C LYS A 2 -46.96 8.53 -54.65
N HIS A 3 -45.85 9.10 -54.16
CA HIS A 3 -45.40 9.09 -52.75
C HIS A 3 -46.36 9.91 -51.86
N PRO A 4 -46.35 9.69 -50.53
CA PRO A 4 -45.53 10.54 -49.63
C PRO A 4 -44.79 9.73 -48.54
N LEU A 5 -43.52 10.00 -48.25
CA LEU A 5 -43.02 10.91 -47.20
C LEU A 5 -43.62 10.60 -45.81
N THR A 6 -42.80 10.29 -44.78
CA THR A 6 -42.60 11.09 -43.55
C THR A 6 -41.82 10.31 -42.46
N VAL A 7 -40.96 11.06 -41.74
CA VAL A 7 -40.38 10.90 -40.38
C VAL A 7 -39.09 10.08 -40.20
N LEU A 8 -38.02 10.85 -40.23
CA LEU A 8 -36.74 10.70 -39.54
C LEU A 8 -36.96 10.54 -38.01
N ALA A 9 -36.51 9.45 -37.39
CA ALA A 9 -36.36 9.35 -35.94
C ALA A 9 -34.88 9.19 -35.59
N LEU A 10 -34.18 10.31 -35.39
CA LEU A 10 -32.89 10.35 -34.69
C LEU A 10 -33.14 10.00 -33.22
N THR A 11 -32.90 8.74 -32.83
CA THR A 11 -32.71 8.41 -31.42
C THR A 11 -31.27 8.74 -31.03
N ALA A 12 -31.07 9.99 -30.62
CA ALA A 12 -29.89 10.40 -29.86
C ALA A 12 -29.96 9.72 -28.48
N GLY A 13 -29.38 8.53 -28.36
CA GLY A 13 -29.14 7.87 -27.09
C GLY A 13 -28.09 8.64 -26.31
N MET A 14 -28.53 9.61 -25.53
CA MET A 14 -27.71 10.34 -24.56
C MET A 14 -27.32 9.37 -23.44
N LEU A 15 -26.22 8.65 -23.64
CA LEU A 15 -25.55 7.89 -22.58
C LEU A 15 -24.97 8.92 -21.59
N ILE A 16 -25.74 9.20 -20.54
CA ILE A 16 -25.27 9.89 -19.34
C ILE A 16 -24.22 8.95 -18.72
N LEU A 17 -22.95 9.22 -19.01
CA LEU A 17 -21.81 8.72 -18.26
C LEU A 17 -21.87 9.35 -16.86
N CYS A 18 -22.72 8.82 -15.99
CA CYS A 18 -22.55 9.00 -14.55
C CYS A 18 -21.19 8.38 -14.23
N GLY A 19 -20.17 9.21 -14.08
CA GLY A 19 -18.89 8.81 -13.51
C GLY A 19 -19.15 8.31 -12.09
N CYS A 20 -19.34 7.00 -11.94
CA CYS A 20 -19.27 6.34 -10.66
C CYS A 20 -17.85 6.54 -10.14
N ALA A 21 -17.64 7.51 -9.24
CA ALA A 21 -16.50 7.44 -8.36
C ALA A 21 -16.62 6.12 -7.60
N ALA A 22 -15.63 5.23 -7.77
CA ALA A 22 -15.59 3.99 -7.00
C ALA A 22 -15.73 4.32 -5.51
N ALA A 23 -16.51 3.52 -4.79
CA ALA A 23 -16.62 3.67 -3.35
C ALA A 23 -15.22 3.65 -2.72
N ALA A 24 -15.00 4.48 -1.71
CA ALA A 24 -13.75 4.44 -0.96
C ALA A 24 -13.59 3.03 -0.35
N PRO A 25 -12.35 2.49 -0.30
CA PRO A 25 -12.14 1.18 0.31
C PRO A 25 -12.44 1.25 1.80
N THR A 26 -12.80 0.11 2.38
CA THR A 26 -12.91 -0.10 3.82
C THR A 26 -11.53 -0.17 4.47
N TYR A 27 -11.49 0.01 5.78
CA TYR A 27 -10.25 -0.18 6.54
C TYR A 27 -9.68 -1.60 6.43
N GLU A 28 -10.56 -2.61 6.39
CA GLU A 28 -10.15 -4.01 6.23
C GLU A 28 -9.52 -4.28 4.85
N GLU A 29 -10.08 -3.70 3.79
CA GLU A 29 -9.51 -3.81 2.44
C GLU A 29 -8.11 -3.18 2.37
N VAL A 30 -7.92 -1.96 2.89
CA VAL A 30 -6.59 -1.32 2.85
C VAL A 30 -5.58 -1.98 3.78
N ARG A 31 -6.03 -2.69 4.82
CA ARG A 31 -5.18 -3.55 5.65
C ARG A 31 -4.74 -4.79 4.88
N ALA A 32 -5.68 -5.51 4.28
CA ALA A 32 -5.38 -6.70 3.49
C ALA A 32 -4.44 -6.38 2.32
N GLU A 33 -4.64 -5.25 1.62
CA GLU A 33 -3.75 -4.77 0.57
C GLU A 33 -2.30 -4.56 1.06
N ALA A 34 -2.12 -4.09 2.31
CA ALA A 34 -0.81 -3.85 2.89
C ALA A 34 -0.15 -5.14 3.37
N ASP A 35 -0.93 -6.01 4.03
CA ASP A 35 -0.46 -7.32 4.50
C ASP A 35 -0.04 -8.21 3.33
N GLU A 36 -0.73 -8.13 2.18
CA GLU A 36 -0.35 -8.83 0.94
C GLU A 36 1.02 -8.37 0.43
N VAL A 37 1.30 -7.06 0.44
CA VAL A 37 2.61 -6.51 0.02
C VAL A 37 3.70 -6.90 1.01
N LEU A 38 3.42 -6.88 2.32
CA LEU A 38 4.38 -7.32 3.34
C LEU A 38 4.73 -8.80 3.17
N GLN A 39 3.73 -9.64 2.89
CA GLN A 39 3.91 -11.05 2.60
C GLN A 39 4.72 -11.26 1.31
N GLU A 40 4.40 -10.54 0.23
CA GLU A 40 5.13 -10.61 -1.05
C GLU A 40 6.63 -10.36 -0.84
N VAL A 41 6.99 -9.31 -0.08
CA VAL A 41 8.40 -9.01 0.22
C VAL A 41 9.03 -10.05 1.14
N ALA A 42 8.29 -10.53 2.16
CA ALA A 42 8.78 -11.58 3.05
C ALA A 42 9.05 -12.88 2.28
N ASP A 43 8.25 -13.20 1.27
CA ASP A 43 8.40 -14.40 0.44
C ASP A 43 9.62 -14.35 -0.49
N LEU A 44 10.14 -13.15 -0.78
CA LEU A 44 11.42 -12.98 -1.49
C LEU A 44 12.63 -13.42 -0.64
N VAL A 45 12.47 -13.48 0.69
CA VAL A 45 13.53 -13.90 1.60
C VAL A 45 13.58 -15.44 1.63
N PRO A 46 14.74 -16.07 1.36
CA PRO A 46 14.88 -17.52 1.35
C PRO A 46 14.75 -18.12 2.74
N GLU A 47 14.35 -19.39 2.80
CA GLU A 47 14.35 -20.16 4.04
C GLU A 47 15.78 -20.56 4.46
N PRO A 48 16.07 -20.68 5.77
CA PRO A 48 15.15 -20.47 6.88
C PRO A 48 14.94 -18.99 7.21
N LYS A 49 13.68 -18.58 7.41
CA LYS A 49 13.32 -17.26 7.94
C LYS A 49 12.27 -17.38 9.04
N GLU A 50 12.21 -16.36 9.89
CA GLU A 50 11.13 -16.18 10.87
C GLU A 50 10.50 -14.80 10.66
N VAL A 51 9.18 -14.77 10.43
CA VAL A 51 8.43 -13.53 10.22
C VAL A 51 7.60 -13.24 11.46
N ILE A 52 7.80 -12.06 12.04
CA ILE A 52 7.06 -11.60 13.23
C ILE A 52 6.32 -10.29 12.88
N PRO A 53 4.99 -10.34 12.69
CA PRO A 53 4.16 -9.14 12.61
C PRO A 53 4.14 -8.38 13.93
N THR A 54 4.15 -7.05 13.87
CA THR A 54 3.94 -6.18 15.02
C THR A 54 2.45 -6.11 15.33
N GLU A 55 2.08 -6.60 16.51
CA GLU A 55 0.70 -6.59 16.99
C GLU A 55 0.28 -5.22 17.57
N GLY A 56 -1.03 -4.97 17.60
CA GLY A 56 -1.60 -3.83 18.33
C GLY A 56 -1.43 -2.46 17.69
N ILE A 57 -1.10 -2.38 16.40
CA ILE A 57 -1.07 -1.11 15.67
C ILE A 57 -2.50 -0.60 15.47
N GLU A 58 -2.84 0.51 16.12
CA GLU A 58 -4.17 1.10 16.03
C GLU A 58 -4.40 1.85 14.69
N PRO A 59 -5.66 1.94 14.21
CA PRO A 59 -6.02 2.74 13.03
C PRO A 59 -5.72 4.24 13.19
N TYR A 60 -4.76 4.76 12.42
CA TYR A 60 -4.37 6.16 12.45
C TYR A 60 -5.25 7.05 11.58
N SER A 61 -5.51 8.27 12.05
CA SER A 61 -6.39 9.21 11.36
C SER A 61 -5.78 9.72 10.05
N CYS A 62 -6.56 9.69 8.97
CA CYS A 62 -6.19 10.42 7.75
C CYS A 62 -6.37 11.95 7.88
N LYS A 63 -7.00 12.42 8.96
CA LYS A 63 -7.08 13.82 9.38
C LYS A 63 -6.14 14.14 10.53
N ASP A 64 -4.93 13.60 10.51
CA ASP A 64 -3.96 13.89 11.56
C ASP A 64 -3.23 15.21 11.24
N GLU A 65 -3.36 16.19 12.13
CA GLU A 65 -2.80 17.53 11.97
C GLU A 65 -1.27 17.54 12.01
N LEU A 66 -0.64 16.60 12.73
CA LEU A 66 0.81 16.50 12.85
C LEU A 66 1.47 16.10 11.52
N ILE A 67 0.72 15.45 10.64
CA ILE A 67 1.16 15.07 9.29
C ILE A 67 0.44 15.88 8.20
N PHE A 68 -0.23 16.98 8.56
CA PHE A 68 -1.01 17.82 7.65
C PHE A 68 -2.06 17.06 6.82
N GLY A 69 -2.57 15.94 7.35
CA GLY A 69 -3.53 15.08 6.71
C GLY A 69 -4.91 15.74 6.63
N LYS A 70 -5.54 15.68 5.46
CA LYS A 70 -6.91 16.22 5.21
C LYS A 70 -7.91 15.15 4.77
N GLY A 71 -7.50 13.87 4.73
CA GLY A 71 -8.30 12.77 4.21
C GLY A 71 -9.33 12.26 5.22
N LYS A 72 -10.47 11.72 4.75
CA LYS A 72 -11.42 11.01 5.63
C LYS A 72 -10.97 9.55 5.84
N GLY A 73 -11.42 8.93 6.93
CA GLY A 73 -11.11 7.53 7.24
C GLY A 73 -9.85 7.35 8.07
N LYS A 74 -9.33 6.11 8.07
CA LYS A 74 -8.12 5.69 8.77
C LYS A 74 -7.17 4.99 7.81
N PHE A 75 -5.88 5.15 8.00
CA PHE A 75 -4.87 4.36 7.28
C PHE A 75 -4.35 3.23 8.18
N TYR A 76 -3.90 2.16 7.54
CA TYR A 76 -3.25 1.04 8.21
C TYR A 76 -1.74 1.18 8.10
N THR A 77 -1.05 0.84 9.19
CA THR A 77 0.40 0.67 9.20
C THR A 77 0.66 -0.79 9.58
N GLY A 78 1.25 -1.55 8.66
CA GLY A 78 1.73 -2.90 8.93
C GLY A 78 3.24 -2.87 9.09
N GLN A 79 3.75 -3.47 10.17
CA GLN A 79 5.19 -3.54 10.42
C GLN A 79 5.60 -4.96 10.79
N TRP A 80 6.49 -5.58 10.02
CA TRP A 80 6.95 -6.95 10.24
C TRP A 80 8.47 -6.98 10.38
N ALA A 81 8.97 -7.84 11.27
CA ALA A 81 10.38 -8.20 11.34
C ALA A 81 10.58 -9.57 10.66
N VAL A 82 11.48 -9.63 9.67
CA VAL A 82 11.90 -10.88 9.04
C VAL A 82 13.31 -11.22 9.51
N PHE A 83 13.43 -12.16 10.44
CA PHE A 83 14.72 -12.65 10.92
C PHE A 83 15.32 -13.60 9.89
N VAL A 84 16.63 -13.43 9.67
CA VAL A 84 17.41 -14.16 8.68
C VAL A 84 18.68 -14.72 9.31
N ASP A 85 19.30 -15.69 8.65
CA ASP A 85 20.60 -16.22 9.05
C ASP A 85 21.69 -15.12 9.06
N GLU A 86 22.71 -15.27 9.93
CA GLU A 86 23.80 -14.31 10.04
C GLU A 86 24.57 -14.12 8.72
N SER A 87 24.64 -15.16 7.89
CA SER A 87 25.29 -15.13 6.57
C SER A 87 24.49 -14.42 5.49
N PHE A 88 23.20 -14.12 5.73
CA PHE A 88 22.35 -13.45 4.74
C PHE A 88 22.79 -12.01 4.49
N ASP A 89 22.94 -11.65 3.21
CA ASP A 89 23.33 -10.32 2.75
C ASP A 89 22.10 -9.42 2.58
N ILE A 90 21.69 -8.76 3.67
CA ILE A 90 20.56 -7.83 3.68
C ILE A 90 20.78 -6.65 2.71
N PRO A 91 21.93 -5.96 2.70
CA PRO A 91 22.15 -4.86 1.76
C PRO A 91 21.91 -5.26 0.30
N SER A 92 22.45 -6.40 -0.14
CA SER A 92 22.24 -6.89 -1.51
C SER A 92 20.79 -7.29 -1.76
N PHE A 93 20.10 -7.87 -0.78
CA PHE A 93 18.66 -8.17 -0.88
C PHE A 93 17.84 -6.89 -1.07
N ILE A 94 18.03 -5.88 -0.21
CA ILE A 94 17.29 -4.62 -0.24
C ILE A 94 17.46 -3.91 -1.59
N ALA A 95 18.66 -3.92 -2.16
CA ALA A 95 18.92 -3.33 -3.47
C ALA A 95 18.14 -4.00 -4.62
N GLN A 96 17.69 -5.24 -4.46
CA GLN A 96 16.93 -5.99 -5.48
C GLN A 96 15.41 -5.89 -5.30
N VAL A 97 14.93 -5.47 -4.13
CA VAL A 97 13.48 -5.39 -3.84
C VAL A 97 12.71 -4.53 -4.86
N PRO A 98 13.17 -3.32 -5.27
CA PRO A 98 12.43 -2.50 -6.22
C PRO A 98 12.16 -3.22 -7.55
N ASP A 99 13.18 -3.89 -8.08
CA ASP A 99 13.08 -4.64 -9.33
C ASP A 99 12.19 -5.88 -9.19
N ALA A 100 12.26 -6.56 -8.03
CA ALA A 100 11.46 -7.75 -7.75
C ALA A 100 9.95 -7.45 -7.65
N LEU A 101 9.56 -6.31 -7.07
CA LEU A 101 8.16 -5.87 -6.97
C LEU A 101 7.61 -5.30 -8.28
N GLY A 102 8.48 -4.93 -9.23
CA GLY A 102 8.12 -4.53 -10.58
C GLY A 102 7.56 -3.11 -10.73
N ALA A 103 7.03 -2.83 -11.93
CA ALA A 103 6.75 -1.47 -12.43
C ALA A 103 5.69 -0.65 -11.67
N GLY A 104 5.01 -1.23 -10.68
CA GLY A 104 4.04 -0.52 -9.83
C GLY A 104 4.69 0.33 -8.74
N TRP A 105 5.98 0.15 -8.50
CA TRP A 105 6.72 0.78 -7.41
C TRP A 105 7.78 1.74 -7.93
N SER A 106 7.92 2.87 -7.24
CA SER A 106 8.95 3.87 -7.49
C SER A 106 9.78 4.08 -6.23
N GLU A 107 11.09 4.03 -6.35
CA GLU A 107 11.98 4.40 -5.26
C GLU A 107 11.98 5.93 -5.07
N GLN A 108 11.93 6.38 -3.81
CA GLN A 108 12.11 7.79 -3.46
C GLN A 108 13.25 7.96 -2.47
N THR A 109 14.09 8.97 -2.71
CA THR A 109 15.15 9.37 -1.79
C THR A 109 14.58 10.22 -0.67
N LEU A 110 14.73 9.77 0.59
CA LEU A 110 14.25 10.48 1.77
C LEU A 110 15.11 11.70 2.16
N GLY A 111 16.25 11.92 1.50
CA GLY A 111 17.14 13.07 1.71
C GLY A 111 17.93 13.04 3.03
N VAL A 112 17.71 12.03 3.89
CA VAL A 112 18.42 11.83 5.14
C VAL A 112 19.37 10.63 4.99
N PRO A 113 20.69 10.83 5.09
CA PRO A 113 21.63 9.71 5.04
C PRO A 113 21.46 8.85 6.29
N VAL A 114 21.44 7.53 6.10
CA VAL A 114 21.40 6.53 7.16
C VAL A 114 22.63 5.63 7.05
N SER A 115 23.03 5.02 8.16
CA SER A 115 24.20 4.13 8.22
C SER A 115 23.89 2.66 7.95
N PHE A 116 22.65 2.35 7.57
CA PHE A 116 22.13 0.99 7.35
C PHE A 116 21.48 0.92 5.97
N ALA A 117 21.37 -0.28 5.39
CA ALA A 117 20.70 -0.45 4.11
C ALA A 117 19.20 -0.16 4.24
N GLN A 118 18.65 0.67 3.36
CA GLN A 118 17.22 0.92 3.28
C GLN A 118 16.80 1.25 1.86
N VAL A 119 15.54 0.95 1.53
CA VAL A 119 14.84 1.48 0.37
C VAL A 119 13.46 1.95 0.79
N TYR A 120 13.02 3.07 0.21
CA TYR A 120 11.68 3.61 0.39
C TYR A 120 10.97 3.64 -0.95
N LEU A 121 9.87 2.91 -1.02
CA LEU A 121 9.11 2.65 -2.23
C LEU A 121 7.71 3.26 -2.12
N VAL A 122 7.24 3.83 -3.22
CA VAL A 122 5.90 4.40 -3.36
C VAL A 122 5.21 3.75 -4.55
N ARG A 123 4.00 3.24 -4.29
CA ARG A 123 3.04 2.80 -5.31
C ARG A 123 1.94 3.83 -5.43
N ASP A 124 1.64 4.27 -6.65
CA ASP A 124 0.63 5.32 -6.88
C ASP A 124 -0.81 4.79 -6.78
N PHE A 125 -1.07 3.56 -7.23
CA PHE A 125 -2.40 2.96 -7.20
C PHE A 125 -2.37 1.43 -6.97
N PRO A 126 -3.09 0.90 -5.95
CA PRO A 126 -3.62 1.65 -4.82
C PRO A 126 -2.48 2.31 -4.04
N ARG A 127 -2.68 3.57 -3.63
CA ARG A 127 -1.63 4.38 -2.99
C ARG A 127 -1.09 3.68 -1.75
N MET A 128 0.22 3.48 -1.69
CA MET A 128 0.91 2.80 -0.60
C MET A 128 2.37 3.22 -0.55
N THR A 129 2.94 3.21 0.65
CA THR A 129 4.39 3.35 0.83
C THR A 129 4.92 2.11 1.52
N LEU A 130 6.09 1.64 1.09
CA LEU A 130 6.78 0.49 1.65
C LEU A 130 8.21 0.91 1.99
N THR A 131 8.62 0.67 3.23
CA THR A 131 10.01 0.79 3.65
C THR A 131 10.54 -0.61 3.90
N VAL A 132 11.69 -0.93 3.32
CA VAL A 132 12.46 -2.14 3.62
C VAL A 132 13.81 -1.69 4.11
N ARG A 133 14.18 -2.07 5.33
CA ARG A 133 15.46 -1.66 5.92
C ARG A 133 16.11 -2.76 6.73
N GLU A 134 17.41 -2.66 6.85
CA GLU A 134 18.21 -3.46 7.76
C GLU A 134 17.92 -3.07 9.21
N LEU A 135 17.76 -4.08 10.07
CA LEU A 135 17.55 -3.92 11.50
C LEU A 135 18.32 -5.00 12.28
N THR A 136 18.65 -4.71 13.53
CA THR A 136 19.12 -5.70 14.50
C THR A 136 18.20 -5.67 15.71
N ILE A 137 17.59 -6.80 16.04
CA ILE A 137 16.68 -6.95 17.19
C ILE A 137 17.30 -7.99 18.12
N GLU A 138 17.60 -7.58 19.36
CA GLU A 138 18.18 -8.47 20.39
C GLU A 138 19.45 -9.20 19.91
N GLY A 139 20.26 -8.54 19.06
CA GLY A 139 21.49 -9.09 18.48
C GLY A 139 21.29 -10.01 17.27
N ARG A 140 20.04 -10.29 16.87
CA ARG A 140 19.71 -11.06 15.67
C ARG A 140 19.53 -10.13 14.47
N LYS A 141 20.05 -10.55 13.32
CA LYS A 141 19.88 -9.86 12.04
C LYS A 141 18.42 -9.98 11.57
N ALA A 142 17.83 -8.86 11.18
CA ALA A 142 16.46 -8.81 10.69
C ALA A 142 16.29 -7.78 9.57
N ILE A 143 15.27 -7.99 8.75
CA ILE A 143 14.76 -7.01 7.78
C ILE A 143 13.47 -6.45 8.37
N ASP A 144 13.39 -5.13 8.53
CA ASP A 144 12.18 -4.43 8.94
C ASP A 144 11.39 -4.04 7.69
N LEU A 145 10.14 -4.50 7.64
CA LEU A 145 9.18 -4.22 6.59
C LEU A 145 8.10 -3.31 7.16
N LEU A 146 7.89 -2.14 6.56
CA LEU A 146 6.88 -1.18 6.99
C LEU A 146 6.03 -0.74 5.81
N ALA A 147 4.75 -1.12 5.79
CA ALA A 147 3.78 -0.69 4.79
C ALA A 147 2.79 0.30 5.40
N ILE A 148 2.55 1.42 4.71
CA ILE A 148 1.51 2.39 5.07
C ILE A 148 0.52 2.48 3.92
N SER A 149 -0.74 2.15 4.20
CA SER A 149 -1.80 2.08 3.20
C SER A 149 -2.44 3.44 2.90
N ARG A 150 -3.27 3.49 1.85
CA ARG A 150 -4.24 4.58 1.63
C ARG A 150 -5.32 4.58 2.71
N CYS A 151 -6.09 5.66 2.78
CA CYS A 151 -7.21 5.78 3.69
C CYS A 151 -8.34 4.78 3.36
N GLY A 152 -8.79 4.04 4.36
CA GLY A 152 -10.01 3.24 4.33
C GLY A 152 -11.09 3.79 5.26
N THR A 153 -12.36 3.53 4.94
CA THR A 153 -13.50 3.91 5.79
C THR A 153 -13.68 2.89 6.92
N ILE A 154 -13.92 3.39 8.14
CA ILE A 154 -14.40 2.57 9.26
C ILE A 154 -15.91 2.84 9.39
N PRO A 155 -16.77 1.80 9.54
CA PRO A 155 -18.18 2.01 9.84
C PRO A 155 -18.30 2.87 11.10
N GLU A 156 -19.08 3.95 11.05
CA GLU A 156 -19.37 4.71 12.27
C GLU A 156 -20.17 3.80 13.21
N THR A 157 -19.60 3.45 14.37
CA THR A 157 -20.40 2.89 15.46
C THR A 157 -21.45 3.93 15.80
N PRO A 158 -22.76 3.62 15.74
CA PRO A 158 -23.79 4.56 16.15
C PRO A 158 -23.50 5.03 17.58
N ALA A 159 -23.56 6.33 17.82
CA ALA A 159 -23.49 6.86 19.18
C ALA A 159 -24.62 6.22 20.03
N PRO A 160 -24.35 5.85 21.29
CA PRO A 160 -25.36 5.27 22.17
C PRO A 160 -26.55 6.21 22.42
#